data_AF-A0A946PJU2-F1
#
_entry.id   AF-A0A946PJU2-F1
#
_cell.length_a   1.000
_cell.length_b   1.000
_cell.length_c   1.000
_cell.angle_alpha   90.00
_cell.angle_beta   90.00
_cell.angle_gamma   90.00
#
_symmetry.space_group_name_H-M   'P 1'
#
loop_
_entity.id
_entity.type
_entity.pdbx_description
1 polymer ?
#
loop_
_entity_poly.entity_id
_entity_poly.type
_entity_poly.pdbx_seq_one_letter_code
_entity_poly.pdbx_strand_id
1 'polypeptide(L)'
;MSKLAPWKKDGISTQWYDNGQKWSEITYKNEEKNGLETYYHGNGQKNSEGTYKDGKKEGKWTYWDFDGNQINWESYKNGFLMDDSMRHSIINLLKERGTKMPASDIDAHLKHQNVYEIKQLCKELYNHGKISFAGNGRYFVLTEEKEKPKKASAAKPKKVDVKAELKKYKEMLDDGLITQEEYDTKRKQILGL
;
A
#
# COMPACT_ATOMS: atom_id res chain seq x y z
N MET A 1 29.24 -45.66 19.95
CA MET A 1 28.69 -44.80 18.88
C MET A 1 27.60 -43.93 19.48
N SER A 2 27.88 -42.64 19.70
CA SER A 2 26.88 -41.70 20.22
C SER A 2 26.17 -41.05 19.05
N LYS A 3 24.91 -41.44 18.79
CA LYS A 3 24.04 -40.73 17.84
C LYS A 3 23.71 -39.37 18.47
N LEU A 4 24.46 -38.34 18.10
CA LEU A 4 24.04 -36.96 18.34
C LEU A 4 22.75 -36.76 17.53
N ALA A 5 21.64 -36.48 18.22
CA ALA A 5 20.43 -36.00 17.55
C ALA A 5 20.81 -34.71 16.80
N PRO A 6 20.40 -34.54 15.53
CA PRO A 6 20.66 -33.29 14.82
C PRO A 6 20.03 -32.15 15.61
N TRP A 7 20.80 -31.07 15.79
CA TRP A 7 20.40 -29.87 16.51
C TRP A 7 19.13 -29.30 15.85
N LYS A 8 17.98 -29.46 16.50
CA LYS A 8 16.72 -28.88 16.03
C LYS A 8 16.83 -27.35 16.10
N LYS A 9 16.63 -26.68 14.97
CA LYS A 9 16.53 -25.22 14.91
C LYS A 9 15.19 -24.80 15.52
N ASP A 10 15.22 -24.47 16.80
CA ASP A 10 14.13 -23.80 17.51
C ASP A 10 14.58 -22.40 17.92
N GLY A 11 13.78 -21.38 17.61
CA GLY A 11 14.06 -19.99 17.93
C GLY A 11 14.32 -19.10 16.71
N ILE A 12 14.89 -17.92 16.96
CA ILE A 12 15.12 -16.90 15.93
C ILE A 12 16.47 -17.15 15.26
N SER A 13 16.47 -17.22 13.94
CA SER A 13 17.67 -17.20 13.12
C SER A 13 17.85 -15.83 12.50
N THR A 14 19.00 -15.19 12.76
CA THR A 14 19.36 -13.90 12.18
C THR A 14 20.52 -14.08 11.21
N GLN A 15 20.41 -13.48 10.03
CA GLN A 15 21.49 -13.40 9.05
C GLN A 15 21.85 -11.94 8.83
N TRP A 16 23.08 -11.68 8.41
CA TRP A 16 23.66 -10.35 8.34
C TRP A 16 24.31 -10.13 6.97
N TYR A 17 24.27 -8.90 6.48
CA TYR A 17 25.10 -8.44 5.37
C TYR A 17 26.55 -8.24 5.84
N ASP A 18 27.50 -8.18 4.90
CA ASP A 18 28.91 -7.93 5.18
C ASP A 18 29.15 -6.59 5.88
N ASN A 19 28.24 -5.62 5.69
CA ASN A 19 28.27 -4.32 6.36
C ASN A 19 27.80 -4.37 7.83
N GLY A 20 27.50 -5.56 8.37
CA GLY A 20 27.07 -5.77 9.75
C GLY A 20 25.59 -5.45 10.02
N GLN A 21 24.82 -5.05 9.01
CA GLN A 21 23.38 -4.87 9.15
C GLN A 21 22.63 -6.19 9.00
N LYS A 22 21.47 -6.31 9.64
CA LYS A 22 20.62 -7.51 9.48
C LYS A 22 20.20 -7.64 8.03
N TRP A 23 20.26 -8.86 7.52
CA TRP A 23 19.69 -9.26 6.23
C TRP A 23 18.31 -9.90 6.41
N SER A 24 18.18 -10.80 7.38
CA SER A 24 16.92 -11.49 7.66
C SER A 24 16.81 -11.88 9.13
N GLU A 25 15.58 -11.93 9.64
CA GLU A 25 15.23 -12.52 10.94
C GLU A 25 14.04 -13.47 10.73
N ILE A 26 14.22 -14.75 11.07
CA ILE A 26 13.23 -15.81 10.79
C ILE A 26 13.01 -16.64 12.05
N THR A 27 11.74 -16.81 12.45
CA THR A 27 11.38 -17.66 13.58
C THR A 27 11.17 -19.11 13.13
N TYR A 28 11.83 -20.06 13.80
CA TYR A 28 11.69 -21.49 13.59
C TYR A 28 11.09 -22.20 14.80
N LYS A 29 10.29 -23.23 14.53
CA LYS A 29 9.77 -24.18 15.49
C LYS A 29 9.74 -25.57 14.86
N ASN A 30 10.33 -26.55 15.53
CA ASN A 30 10.53 -27.91 15.05
C ASN A 30 11.18 -27.96 13.66
N GLU A 31 12.22 -27.15 13.44
CA GLU A 31 12.97 -27.06 12.17
C GLU A 31 12.18 -26.46 10.99
N GLU A 32 10.94 -26.03 11.20
CA GLU A 32 10.10 -25.35 10.21
C GLU A 32 9.92 -23.87 10.54
N LYS A 33 9.73 -23.03 9.51
CA LYS A 33 9.38 -21.62 9.73
C LYS A 33 8.04 -21.52 10.44
N ASN A 34 8.01 -20.84 11.57
CA ASN A 34 6.80 -20.66 12.37
C ASN A 34 6.93 -19.40 13.22
N GLY A 35 6.13 -18.38 12.92
CA GLY A 35 6.23 -17.04 13.48
C GLY A 35 6.69 -16.00 12.46
N LEU A 36 7.25 -14.90 12.94
CA LEU A 36 7.62 -13.75 12.13
C LEU A 36 8.84 -14.05 11.25
N GLU A 37 8.77 -13.60 10.00
CA GLU A 37 9.88 -13.48 9.07
C GLU A 37 9.99 -12.03 8.60
N THR A 38 11.17 -11.44 8.75
CA THR A 38 11.48 -10.08 8.31
C THR A 38 12.76 -10.08 7.49
N TYR A 39 12.73 -9.47 6.31
CA TYR A 39 13.92 -9.15 5.51
C TYR A 39 14.21 -7.66 5.58
N TYR A 40 15.48 -7.32 5.45
CA TYR A 40 15.96 -5.94 5.49
C TYR A 40 16.78 -5.63 4.23
N HIS A 41 16.69 -4.39 3.78
CA HIS A 41 17.60 -3.83 2.79
C HIS A 41 18.99 -3.61 3.41
N GLY A 42 20.02 -3.45 2.56
CA GLY A 42 21.39 -3.19 3.01
C GLY A 42 21.62 -1.82 3.66
N ASN A 43 20.57 -1.01 3.84
CA ASN A 43 20.56 0.21 4.67
C ASN A 43 19.89 0.00 6.04
N GLY A 44 19.40 -1.22 6.33
CA GLY A 44 18.81 -1.61 7.61
C GLY A 44 17.30 -1.37 7.68
N GLN A 45 16.70 -0.77 6.66
CA GLN A 45 15.26 -0.62 6.57
C GLN A 45 14.60 -1.96 6.19
N LYS A 46 13.33 -2.14 6.56
CA LYS A 46 12.59 -3.35 6.19
C LYS A 46 12.44 -3.42 4.67
N ASN A 47 12.66 -4.60 4.12
CA ASN A 47 12.38 -4.95 2.74
C ASN A 47 11.01 -5.67 2.66
N SER A 48 10.81 -6.66 3.51
CA SER A 48 9.54 -7.37 3.60
C SER A 48 9.33 -7.98 4.98
N GLU A 49 8.07 -8.22 5.34
CA GLU A 49 7.69 -8.80 6.61
C GLU A 49 6.39 -9.59 6.48
N GLY A 50 6.33 -10.75 7.12
CA GLY A 50 5.12 -11.54 7.22
C GLY A 50 5.29 -12.71 8.19
N THR A 51 4.25 -13.54 8.31
CA THR A 51 4.24 -14.64 9.27
C THR A 51 4.17 -15.97 8.54
N TYR A 52 4.81 -16.98 9.12
CA TYR A 52 4.59 -18.39 8.81
C TYR A 52 3.82 -19.07 9.91
N LYS A 53 3.00 -20.03 9.52
CA LYS A 53 2.36 -21.00 10.41
C LYS A 53 2.58 -22.38 9.81
N ASP A 54 3.22 -23.27 10.56
CA ASP A 54 3.46 -24.66 10.18
C ASP A 54 4.13 -24.76 8.79
N GLY A 55 5.21 -23.99 8.61
CA GLY A 55 5.99 -23.95 7.38
C GLY A 55 5.36 -23.17 6.22
N LYS A 56 4.15 -22.61 6.39
CA LYS A 56 3.39 -21.95 5.31
C LYS A 56 3.17 -20.47 5.59
N LYS A 57 3.26 -19.61 4.57
CA LYS A 57 2.89 -18.18 4.70
C LYS A 57 1.46 -18.05 5.22
N GLU A 58 1.27 -17.14 6.16
CA GLU A 58 -0.01 -16.91 6.83
C GLU A 58 -0.19 -15.41 7.13
N GLY A 59 -1.38 -14.88 6.88
CA GLY A 59 -1.72 -13.50 7.15
C GLY A 59 -1.10 -12.51 6.17
N LYS A 60 -1.00 -11.25 6.60
CA LYS A 60 -0.52 -10.15 5.77
C LYS A 60 1.01 -10.19 5.63
N TRP A 61 1.46 -10.09 4.38
CA TRP A 61 2.83 -9.87 3.97
C TRP A 61 2.95 -8.44 3.46
N THR A 62 3.92 -7.67 3.94
CA THR A 62 4.11 -6.27 3.55
C THR A 62 5.48 -6.09 2.94
N TYR A 63 5.59 -5.22 1.94
CA TYR A 63 6.81 -4.95 1.18
C TYR A 63 7.07 -3.45 1.13
N TRP A 64 8.35 -3.08 1.28
CA TRP A 64 8.81 -1.69 1.29
C TRP A 64 9.95 -1.48 0.30
N ASP A 65 10.03 -0.28 -0.28
CA ASP A 65 11.19 0.14 -1.07
C ASP A 65 12.40 0.47 -0.19
N PHE A 66 13.50 0.89 -0.82
CA PHE A 66 14.75 1.23 -0.15
C PHE A 66 14.66 2.51 0.69
N ASP A 67 13.63 3.34 0.48
CA ASP A 67 13.36 4.57 1.25
C ASP A 67 12.41 4.32 2.43
N GLY A 68 11.86 3.10 2.53
CA GLY A 68 10.99 2.67 3.62
C GLY A 68 9.52 2.95 3.35
N ASN A 69 9.16 3.33 2.11
CA ASN A 69 7.77 3.47 1.72
C ASN A 69 7.17 2.11 1.43
N GLN A 70 5.98 1.86 1.95
CA GLN A 70 5.26 0.63 1.65
C GLN A 70 4.84 0.63 0.18
N ILE A 71 5.37 -0.30 -0.61
CA ILE A 71 5.10 -0.41 -2.05
C ILE A 71 4.06 -1.48 -2.38
N ASN A 72 3.94 -2.51 -1.53
CA ASN A 72 2.98 -3.58 -1.76
C ASN A 72 2.61 -4.30 -0.46
N TRP A 73 1.54 -5.08 -0.53
CA TRP A 73 1.24 -6.08 0.48
C TRP A 73 0.42 -7.22 -0.16
N GLU A 74 0.54 -8.39 0.43
CA GLU A 74 -0.12 -9.63 0.03
C GLU A 74 -0.80 -10.23 1.26
N SER A 75 -1.84 -11.04 1.08
CA SER A 75 -2.41 -11.82 2.18
C SER A 75 -2.25 -13.29 1.85
N TYR A 76 -1.95 -14.14 2.83
CA TYR A 76 -1.81 -15.57 2.63
C TYR A 76 -2.66 -16.35 3.63
N LYS A 77 -3.15 -17.51 3.20
CA LYS A 77 -3.79 -18.50 4.06
C LYS A 77 -3.30 -19.88 3.72
N ASN A 78 -2.73 -20.58 4.71
CA ASN A 78 -2.16 -21.92 4.52
C ASN A 78 -1.18 -21.99 3.34
N GLY A 79 -0.39 -20.92 3.13
CA GLY A 79 0.58 -20.81 2.05
C GLY A 79 0.01 -20.36 0.70
N PHE A 80 -1.32 -20.25 0.58
CA PHE A 80 -1.97 -19.76 -0.64
C PHE A 80 -2.19 -18.26 -0.55
N LEU A 81 -1.80 -17.54 -1.60
CA LEU A 81 -2.08 -16.10 -1.73
C LEU A 81 -3.60 -15.90 -1.75
N MET A 82 -4.11 -15.18 -0.75
CA MET A 82 -5.51 -14.78 -0.63
C MET A 82 -5.84 -13.66 -1.62
N ASP A 83 -6.96 -13.82 -2.28
CA ASP A 83 -7.01 -13.87 -3.73
C ASP A 83 -6.63 -12.57 -4.46
N ASP A 84 -5.47 -12.61 -5.13
CA ASP A 84 -5.09 -11.63 -6.14
C ASP A 84 -5.88 -11.84 -7.44
N SER A 85 -6.39 -13.05 -7.73
CA SER A 85 -7.25 -13.35 -8.89
C SER A 85 -8.56 -12.59 -8.85
N MET A 86 -9.26 -12.54 -7.70
CA MET A 86 -10.49 -11.75 -7.58
C MET A 86 -10.20 -10.26 -7.71
N ARG A 87 -9.16 -9.75 -7.03
CA ARG A 87 -8.77 -8.33 -7.14
C ARG A 87 -8.37 -7.97 -8.58
N HIS A 88 -7.54 -8.80 -9.23
CA HIS A 88 -7.15 -8.64 -10.62
C HIS A 88 -8.34 -8.74 -11.56
N SER A 89 -9.26 -9.69 -11.33
CA SER A 89 -10.48 -9.84 -12.13
C SER A 89 -11.39 -8.63 -11.99
N ILE A 90 -11.53 -8.06 -10.78
CA ILE A 90 -12.24 -6.79 -10.55
C ILE A 90 -11.56 -5.65 -11.31
N ILE A 91 -10.25 -5.48 -11.19
CA ILE A 91 -9.50 -4.42 -11.87
C ILE A 91 -9.60 -4.56 -13.38
N ASN A 92 -9.40 -5.77 -13.91
CA ASN A 92 -9.46 -6.05 -15.35
C ASN A 92 -10.87 -5.84 -15.88
N LEU A 93 -11.89 -6.34 -15.18
CA LEU A 93 -13.30 -6.07 -15.54
C LEU A 93 -13.58 -4.57 -15.62
N LEU A 94 -13.17 -3.80 -14.62
CA LEU A 94 -13.40 -2.35 -14.59
C LEU A 94 -12.63 -1.61 -15.69
N LYS A 95 -11.44 -2.09 -16.07
CA LYS A 95 -10.66 -1.58 -17.21
C LYS A 95 -11.33 -1.89 -18.55
N GLU A 96 -11.73 -3.14 -18.76
CA GLU A 96 -12.36 -3.61 -20.00
C GLU A 96 -13.74 -2.97 -20.22
N ARG A 97 -14.53 -2.80 -19.16
CA ARG A 97 -15.86 -2.20 -19.24
C ARG A 97 -15.83 -0.69 -19.42
N GLY A 98 -14.77 -0.02 -18.97
CA GLY A 98 -14.62 1.45 -19.05
C GLY A 98 -15.77 2.24 -18.40
N THR A 99 -16.57 1.59 -17.55
CA THR A 99 -17.81 2.16 -16.99
C THR A 99 -17.87 1.97 -15.47
N LYS A 100 -18.68 2.80 -14.82
CA LYS A 100 -18.85 2.80 -13.36
C LYS A 100 -19.80 1.67 -12.96
N MET A 101 -19.30 0.70 -12.20
CA MET A 101 -20.05 -0.51 -11.82
C MET A 101 -20.26 -0.60 -10.30
N PRO A 102 -21.48 -0.92 -9.82
CA PRO A 102 -21.68 -1.27 -8.41
C PRO A 102 -21.09 -2.65 -8.10
N ALA A 103 -20.81 -2.92 -6.82
CA ALA A 103 -20.29 -4.23 -6.37
C ALA A 103 -21.21 -5.41 -6.75
N SER A 104 -22.53 -5.20 -6.86
CA SER A 104 -23.49 -6.21 -7.30
C SER A 104 -23.24 -6.70 -8.73
N ASP A 105 -22.92 -5.78 -9.64
CA ASP A 105 -22.74 -6.09 -11.05
C ASP A 105 -21.37 -6.75 -11.28
N ILE A 106 -20.39 -6.35 -10.48
CA ILE A 106 -19.06 -6.98 -10.42
C ILE A 106 -19.21 -8.42 -9.90
N ASP A 107 -19.93 -8.64 -8.80
CA ASP A 107 -20.20 -9.97 -8.24
C ASP A 107 -20.93 -10.87 -9.24
N ALA A 108 -21.97 -10.35 -9.89
CA ALA A 108 -22.72 -11.09 -10.91
C ALA A 108 -21.86 -11.48 -12.11
N HIS A 109 -20.94 -10.59 -12.54
CA HIS A 109 -20.02 -10.87 -13.65
C HIS A 109 -19.01 -11.96 -13.28
N LEU A 110 -18.43 -11.87 -12.08
CA LEU A 110 -17.43 -12.81 -11.58
C LEU A 110 -18.05 -14.14 -11.11
N LYS A 111 -19.39 -14.22 -11.04
CA LYS A 111 -20.15 -15.37 -10.54
C LYS A 111 -19.70 -15.80 -9.13
N HIS A 112 -19.32 -14.82 -8.31
CA HIS A 112 -18.74 -15.06 -6.98
C HIS A 112 -19.80 -15.35 -5.91
N GLN A 113 -21.03 -14.86 -6.10
CA GLN A 113 -22.19 -15.07 -5.21
C GLN A 113 -22.00 -14.50 -3.78
N ASN A 114 -21.12 -13.51 -3.61
CA ASN A 114 -20.88 -12.83 -2.35
C ASN A 114 -20.56 -11.34 -2.56
N VAL A 115 -21.62 -10.56 -2.80
CA VAL A 115 -21.54 -9.10 -3.01
C VAL A 115 -20.84 -8.36 -1.87
N TYR A 116 -20.96 -8.85 -0.62
CA TYR A 116 -20.31 -8.21 0.53
C TYR A 116 -18.78 -8.30 0.41
N GLU A 117 -18.27 -9.46 0.03
CA GLU A 117 -16.83 -9.68 -0.18
C GLU A 117 -16.30 -8.83 -1.34
N ILE A 118 -17.01 -8.78 -2.46
CA ILE A 118 -16.66 -7.88 -3.59
C ILE A 118 -16.62 -6.42 -3.15
N LYS A 119 -17.56 -6.00 -2.29
CA LYS A 119 -17.57 -4.62 -1.75
C LYS A 119 -16.36 -4.35 -0.85
N GLN A 120 -15.96 -5.30 -0.01
CA GLN A 120 -14.74 -5.15 0.81
C GLN A 120 -13.50 -5.05 -0.08
N LEU A 121 -13.37 -5.94 -1.07
CA LEU A 121 -12.27 -5.92 -2.03
C LEU A 121 -12.22 -4.61 -2.82
N CYS A 122 -13.35 -4.10 -3.31
CA CYS A 122 -13.39 -2.82 -4.02
C CYS A 122 -13.01 -1.64 -3.11
N LYS A 123 -13.42 -1.66 -1.83
CA LYS A 123 -13.04 -0.62 -0.86
C LYS A 123 -11.54 -0.64 -0.57
N GLU A 124 -10.97 -1.84 -0.42
CA GLU A 124 -9.54 -2.06 -0.27
C GLU A 124 -8.77 -1.53 -1.49
N LEU A 125 -9.17 -1.93 -2.69
CA LEU A 125 -8.59 -1.46 -3.95
C LEU A 125 -8.67 0.07 -4.12
N TYR A 126 -9.76 0.70 -3.68
CA TYR A 126 -9.91 2.16 -3.68
C TYR A 126 -8.95 2.83 -2.69
N ASN A 127 -8.84 2.31 -1.47
CA ASN A 127 -7.92 2.86 -0.46
C ASN A 127 -6.45 2.76 -0.91
N HIS A 128 -6.13 1.78 -1.75
CA HIS A 128 -4.80 1.59 -2.35
C HIS A 128 -4.62 2.29 -3.71
N GLY A 129 -5.60 3.10 -4.15
CA GLY A 129 -5.52 3.86 -5.40
C GLY A 129 -5.53 3.00 -6.68
N LYS A 130 -5.87 1.71 -6.60
CA LYS A 130 -5.95 0.81 -7.77
C LYS A 130 -7.22 1.05 -8.60
N ILE A 131 -8.29 1.50 -7.95
CA ILE A 131 -9.57 1.86 -8.57
C ILE A 131 -10.11 3.16 -7.96
N SER A 132 -11.08 3.78 -8.62
CA SER A 132 -11.78 4.99 -8.18
C SER A 132 -13.22 4.69 -7.75
N PHE A 133 -13.77 5.56 -6.91
CA PHE A 133 -15.13 5.45 -6.37
C PHE A 133 -15.97 6.68 -6.73
N ALA A 134 -17.19 6.46 -7.21
CA ALA A 134 -18.20 7.49 -7.37
C ALA A 134 -19.15 7.45 -6.16
N GLY A 135 -19.57 8.62 -5.67
CA GLY A 135 -20.41 8.80 -4.47
C GLY A 135 -21.78 8.11 -4.44
N ASN A 136 -22.09 7.28 -5.44
CA ASN A 136 -23.27 6.43 -5.57
C ASN A 136 -22.97 4.93 -5.43
N GLY A 137 -21.84 4.54 -4.85
CA GLY A 137 -21.53 3.12 -4.62
C GLY A 137 -20.89 2.41 -5.82
N ARG A 138 -20.42 3.15 -6.82
CA ARG A 138 -19.88 2.59 -8.08
C ARG A 138 -18.37 2.76 -8.18
N TYR A 139 -17.71 1.72 -8.66
CA TYR A 139 -16.27 1.63 -8.84
C TYR A 139 -15.91 1.69 -10.33
N PHE A 140 -14.72 2.20 -10.64
CA PHE A 140 -14.19 2.30 -12.01
C PHE A 140 -12.67 2.43 -12.00
N VAL A 141 -12.01 2.21 -13.13
CA VAL A 141 -10.58 2.52 -13.29
C VAL A 141 -10.45 3.77 -14.17
N LEU A 142 -9.63 4.72 -13.73
CA LEU A 142 -9.23 5.86 -14.56
C LEU A 142 -8.23 5.34 -15.60
N THR A 143 -8.73 4.96 -16.78
CA THR A 143 -7.87 4.84 -17.96
C THR A 143 -7.59 6.25 -18.44
N GLU A 144 -6.33 6.59 -18.74
CA GLU A 144 -6.00 7.82 -19.46
C GLU A 144 -6.82 7.85 -20.76
N GLU A 145 -7.93 8.59 -20.76
CA GLU A 145 -8.64 8.94 -21.98
C GLU A 145 -7.73 9.88 -22.76
N LYS A 146 -7.41 9.51 -24.01
CA LYS A 146 -6.93 10.45 -25.03
C LYS A 146 -7.77 11.73 -24.92
N GLU A 147 -7.10 12.84 -24.64
CA GLU A 147 -7.73 14.13 -24.39
C GLU A 147 -8.76 14.48 -25.48
N LYS A 148 -9.96 14.88 -25.06
CA LYS A 148 -10.79 15.85 -25.78
C LYS A 148 -11.65 16.65 -24.79
N PRO A 149 -11.99 17.91 -25.12
CA PRO A 149 -11.99 19.02 -24.18
C PRO A 149 -13.20 19.00 -23.24
N LYS A 150 -12.91 19.18 -21.94
CA LYS A 150 -13.91 19.35 -20.89
C LYS A 150 -14.72 20.62 -21.14
N LYS A 151 -16.01 20.49 -21.48
CA LYS A 151 -17.01 21.51 -21.09
C LYS A 151 -17.18 21.43 -19.59
N ALA A 152 -16.77 22.49 -18.91
CA ALA A 152 -16.80 22.59 -17.46
C ALA A 152 -18.23 22.57 -16.91
N SER A 153 -18.48 21.74 -15.90
CA SER A 153 -19.58 21.94 -14.95
C SER A 153 -18.99 22.01 -13.54
N ALA A 154 -19.27 23.11 -12.86
CA ALA A 154 -18.51 23.69 -11.76
C ALA A 154 -18.36 22.81 -10.49
N ALA A 155 -17.13 22.72 -9.99
CA ALA A 155 -16.84 22.33 -8.61
C ALA A 155 -17.05 23.54 -7.68
N LYS A 156 -17.71 23.33 -6.53
CA LYS A 156 -17.73 24.32 -5.45
C LYS A 156 -16.32 24.46 -4.85
N PRO A 157 -15.84 25.68 -4.55
CA PRO A 157 -14.44 25.94 -4.19
C PRO A 157 -14.09 25.45 -2.78
N LYS A 158 -12.94 24.79 -2.63
CA LYS A 158 -12.31 24.54 -1.32
C LYS A 158 -11.87 25.90 -0.76
N LYS A 159 -12.42 26.35 0.37
CA LYS A 159 -11.86 27.48 1.13
C LYS A 159 -10.51 27.02 1.71
N VAL A 160 -9.42 27.55 1.16
CA VAL A 160 -8.08 27.40 1.71
C VAL A 160 -7.97 28.35 2.90
N ASP A 161 -7.61 27.84 4.08
CA ASP A 161 -7.36 28.66 5.26
C ASP A 161 -5.99 29.36 5.11
N VAL A 162 -6.04 30.58 4.56
CA VAL A 162 -4.89 31.44 4.28
C VAL A 162 -3.98 31.62 5.50
N LYS A 163 -4.55 31.64 6.72
CA LYS A 163 -3.78 31.86 7.94
C LYS A 163 -2.93 30.64 8.30
N ALA A 164 -3.47 29.44 8.13
CA ALA A 164 -2.74 28.20 8.36
C ALA A 164 -1.58 28.03 7.37
N GLU A 165 -1.80 28.41 6.11
CA GLU A 165 -0.80 28.27 5.06
C GLU A 165 0.37 29.26 5.25
N LEU A 166 0.10 30.53 5.56
CA LEU A 166 1.15 31.51 5.88
C LEU A 166 1.97 31.13 7.12
N LYS A 167 1.34 30.50 8.12
CA LYS A 167 2.04 30.04 9.33
C LYS A 167 3.10 28.98 8.99
N LYS A 168 2.77 28.03 8.12
CA LYS A 168 3.69 26.97 7.69
C LYS A 168 4.94 27.55 7.00
N TYR A 169 4.76 28.50 6.09
CA TYR A 169 5.91 29.11 5.42
C TYR A 169 6.74 29.99 6.36
N LYS A 170 6.13 30.60 7.37
CA LYS A 170 6.88 31.35 8.38
C LYS A 170 7.74 30.43 9.24
N GLU A 171 7.20 29.28 9.65
CA GLU A 171 7.98 28.26 10.37
C GLU A 171 9.16 27.76 9.52
N MET A 172 8.95 27.54 8.22
CA MET A 172 10.04 27.16 7.30
C MET A 172 11.12 28.25 7.15
N LEU A 173 10.76 29.53 7.23
CA LEU A 173 11.70 30.65 7.21
C LEU A 173 12.49 30.73 8.51
N ASP A 174 11.82 30.57 9.65
CA ASP A 174 12.44 30.57 10.98
C ASP A 174 13.40 29.37 11.15
N ASP A 175 13.08 28.22 10.55
CA ASP A 175 13.93 27.02 10.49
C ASP A 175 15.09 27.13 9.45
N GLY A 176 15.17 28.25 8.71
CA GLY A 176 16.18 28.46 7.68
C GLY A 176 16.04 27.57 6.44
N LEU A 177 14.90 26.92 6.25
CA LEU A 177 14.60 26.04 5.11
C LEU A 177 14.28 26.81 3.83
N ILE A 178 13.83 28.06 3.97
CA ILE A 178 13.56 28.98 2.86
C ILE A 178 14.13 30.36 3.18
N THR A 179 14.42 31.11 2.13
CA THR A 179 14.87 32.49 2.23
C THR A 179 13.70 33.46 2.46
N GLN A 180 14.01 34.65 2.98
CA GLN A 180 13.04 35.73 3.16
C GLN A 180 12.33 36.09 1.84
N GLU A 181 13.06 36.04 0.71
CA GLU A 181 12.54 36.35 -0.62
C GLU A 181 11.55 35.28 -1.13
N GLU A 182 11.81 34.00 -0.83
CA GLU A 182 10.89 32.90 -1.13
C GLU A 182 9.63 32.95 -0.27
N TYR A 183 9.76 33.28 1.02
CA TYR A 183 8.63 33.52 1.91
C TYR A 183 7.76 34.68 1.42
N ASP A 184 8.35 35.81 1.06
CA ASP A 184 7.61 36.99 0.61
C ASP A 184 6.92 36.76 -0.75
N THR A 185 7.57 36.04 -1.66
CA THR A 185 6.97 35.62 -2.93
C THR A 185 5.75 34.73 -2.68
N LYS A 186 5.88 33.75 -1.80
CA LYS A 186 4.78 32.83 -1.48
C LYS A 186 3.65 33.52 -0.72
N ARG A 187 3.98 34.44 0.18
CA ARG A 187 3.03 35.26 0.92
C ARG A 187 2.22 36.17 -0.01
N LYS A 188 2.86 36.83 -0.98
CA LYS A 188 2.16 37.62 -2.02
C LYS A 188 1.23 36.74 -2.86
N GLN A 189 1.72 35.58 -3.29
CA GLN A 189 0.93 34.60 -4.04
C GLN A 189 -0.32 34.12 -3.26
N ILE A 190 -0.18 33.85 -1.96
CA ILE A 190 -1.26 33.37 -1.09
C ILE A 190 -2.26 34.50 -0.77
N LEU A 191 -1.79 35.73 -0.57
CA LEU A 191 -2.64 36.89 -0.28
C LEU A 191 -3.23 37.55 -1.54
N GLY A 192 -2.78 37.14 -2.73
CA GLY A 192 -3.18 37.73 -4.02
C GLY A 192 -2.68 39.17 -4.21
N LEU A 193 -1.50 39.49 -3.67
CA LEU A 193 -0.84 40.81 -3.70
C LEU A 193 0.29 40.89 -4.74
#